data_AF-A0A536GK71-F1
#
_entry.id   AF-A0A536GK71-F1
#
_cell.length_a   1.000
_cell.length_b   1.000
_cell.length_c   1.000
_cell.angle_alpha   90.00
_cell.angle_beta   90.00
_cell.angle_gamma   90.00
#
_symmetry.space_group_name_H-M   'P 1'
#
loop_
_entity.id
_entity.type
_entity.pdbx_description
1 polymer ?
#
loop_
_entity_poly.entity_id
_entity_poly.type
_entity_poly.pdbx_seq_one_letter_code
_entity_poly.pdbx_strand_id
1 'polypeptide(L)'
;MRLQEEIAALDQEITQIVEACELDTAIDVIRAFTVYFHLVNTAEQHHRTRRRKVYEIAAKHAAQHGSLAALIEFFQQNCLDAATIQRLLNQLSIELVFTAHPTEATRRSLIIKSSRLAELLEAYDHAGEMTLRQRQHLQHEIERIVTLLWRTDSVLHVRLQPLDEIKMGLYYLEEILYNAIPELYNEFEELLSVHYPQAQLTVPPFLHTGSWIGGDQDGNPHVGPETLLQALWLQRARVIEHYRASIEKLAQEYSQSLNYCAITSVLEESIV
;
A
#
# COMPACT_ATOMS: atom_id res chain seq x y z
N MET A 1 28.22 25.71 21.04
CA MET A 1 27.99 26.89 21.89
C MET A 1 26.88 27.78 21.32
N ARG A 2 27.10 28.59 20.27
CA ARG A 2 26.05 29.48 19.71
C ARG A 2 24.76 28.78 19.25
N LEU A 3 24.88 27.63 18.57
CA LEU A 3 23.73 26.84 18.13
C LEU A 3 22.94 26.22 19.31
N GLN A 4 23.63 25.90 20.41
CA GLN A 4 22.99 25.35 21.61
C GLN A 4 22.28 26.44 22.42
N GLU A 5 22.82 27.65 22.43
CA GLU A 5 22.18 28.82 23.03
C GLU A 5 20.93 29.24 22.23
N GLU A 6 20.98 29.18 20.90
CA GLU A 6 19.81 29.43 20.03
C GLU A 6 18.71 28.37 20.23
N ILE A 7 19.07 27.08 20.33
CA ILE A 7 18.11 26.01 20.62
C ILE A 7 17.47 26.21 22.00
N ALA A 8 18.27 26.52 23.03
CA ALA A 8 17.75 26.73 24.38
C ALA A 8 16.80 27.95 24.46
N ALA A 9 17.09 29.02 23.71
CA ALA A 9 16.23 30.20 23.63
C ALA A 9 14.89 29.87 22.95
N LEU A 10 14.91 29.11 21.85
CA LEU A 10 13.71 28.65 21.15
C LEU A 10 12.87 27.70 22.01
N ASP A 11 13.50 26.77 22.73
CA ASP A 11 12.80 25.88 23.65
C ASP A 11 12.07 26.66 24.74
N GLN A 12 12.70 27.70 25.28
CA GLN A 12 12.09 28.53 26.31
C GLN A 12 10.92 29.36 25.76
N GLU A 13 11.06 29.90 24.55
CA GLU A 13 9.99 30.64 23.85
C GLU A 13 8.80 29.74 23.54
N ILE A 14 9.03 28.53 23.00
CA ILE A 14 8.00 27.53 22.73
C ILE A 14 7.28 27.14 24.03
N THR A 15 8.03 26.90 25.10
CA THR A 15 7.44 26.54 26.40
C THR A 15 6.49 27.63 26.90
N GLN A 16 6.89 28.90 26.81
CA GLN A 16 6.02 30.02 27.22
C GLN A 16 4.75 30.12 26.36
N ILE A 17 4.86 29.92 25.04
CA ILE A 17 3.71 29.92 24.13
C ILE A 17 2.75 28.79 24.48
N VAL A 18 3.28 27.59 24.75
CA VAL A 18 2.47 26.41 25.09
C VAL A 18 1.79 26.59 26.46
N GLU A 19 2.52 27.07 27.48
CA GLU A 19 1.97 27.31 28.82
C GLU A 19 0.90 28.41 28.84
N ALA A 20 1.02 29.43 27.99
CA ALA A 20 0.05 30.52 27.89
C ALA A 20 -1.15 30.20 26.99
N CYS A 21 -1.17 29.04 26.32
CA CYS A 21 -2.19 28.69 25.35
C CYS A 21 -3.48 28.21 26.05
N GLU A 22 -4.62 28.81 25.70
CA GLU A 22 -5.92 28.30 26.14
C GLU A 22 -6.19 26.90 25.55
N LEU A 23 -6.84 26.05 26.33
CA LEU A 23 -7.06 24.64 25.95
C LEU A 23 -7.73 24.47 24.59
N ASP A 24 -8.75 25.26 24.28
CA ASP A 24 -9.46 25.19 22.99
C ASP A 24 -8.54 25.55 21.81
N THR A 25 -7.69 26.58 22.00
CA THR A 25 -6.69 26.97 21.00
C THR A 25 -5.63 25.88 20.84
N ALA A 26 -5.16 25.28 21.93
CA ALA A 26 -4.19 24.19 21.89
C ALA A 26 -4.74 22.98 21.11
N ILE A 27 -6.02 22.62 21.31
CA ILE A 27 -6.69 21.55 20.57
C ILE A 27 -6.73 21.86 19.07
N ASP A 28 -7.13 23.07 18.67
CA ASP A 28 -7.19 23.45 17.26
C ASP A 28 -5.82 23.51 16.60
N VAL A 29 -4.78 23.95 17.33
CA VAL A 29 -3.39 23.94 16.84
C VAL A 29 -2.89 22.51 16.65
N ILE A 30 -3.11 21.60 17.61
CA ILE A 30 -2.75 20.18 17.50
C ILE A 30 -3.44 19.55 16.29
N ARG A 31 -4.73 19.85 16.08
CA ARG A 31 -5.49 19.37 14.92
C ARG A 31 -4.95 19.93 13.61
N ALA A 32 -4.61 21.21 13.57
CA ALA A 32 -4.01 21.84 12.39
C ALA A 32 -2.68 21.17 12.00
N PHE A 33 -1.79 20.95 12.97
CA PHE A 33 -0.54 20.23 12.72
C PHE A 33 -0.78 18.77 12.31
N THR A 34 -1.73 18.07 12.95
CA THR A 34 -2.07 16.70 12.57
C THR A 34 -2.53 16.61 11.11
N VAL A 35 -3.45 17.48 10.70
CA VAL A 35 -3.92 17.55 9.30
C VAL A 35 -2.78 17.93 8.37
N TYR A 36 -1.96 18.92 8.75
CA TYR A 36 -0.79 19.32 7.97
C TYR A 36 0.16 18.15 7.73
N PHE A 37 0.51 17.37 8.77
CA PHE A 37 1.36 16.18 8.63
C PHE A 37 0.74 15.12 7.72
N HIS A 38 -0.57 14.87 7.83
CA HIS A 38 -1.25 13.96 6.89
C HIS A 38 -1.14 14.43 5.43
N LEU A 39 -1.28 15.74 5.18
CA LEU A 39 -1.15 16.31 3.84
C LEU A 39 0.28 16.25 3.33
N VAL A 40 1.26 16.63 4.15
CA VAL A 40 2.69 16.57 3.79
C VAL A 40 3.11 15.13 3.49
N ASN A 41 2.74 14.18 4.35
CA ASN A 41 3.05 12.76 4.12
C ASN A 41 2.41 12.27 2.82
N THR A 42 1.14 12.62 2.56
CA THR A 42 0.47 12.22 1.31
C THR A 42 1.16 12.82 0.09
N ALA A 43 1.53 14.10 0.13
CA ALA A 43 2.23 14.78 -0.94
C ALA A 43 3.63 14.21 -1.19
N GLU A 44 4.37 13.88 -0.13
CA GLU A 44 5.70 13.25 -0.22
C GLU A 44 5.60 11.85 -0.84
N GLN A 45 4.67 11.02 -0.37
CA GLN A 45 4.45 9.68 -0.95
C GLN A 45 4.07 9.78 -2.43
N HIS A 46 3.16 10.69 -2.79
CA HIS A 46 2.80 10.94 -4.19
C HIS A 46 4.01 11.41 -5.01
N HIS A 47 4.80 12.35 -4.48
CA HIS A 47 6.01 12.83 -5.15
C HIS A 47 7.01 11.69 -5.41
N ARG A 48 7.19 10.78 -4.44
CA ARG A 48 8.05 9.61 -4.56
C ARG A 48 7.58 8.68 -5.69
N THR A 49 6.27 8.40 -5.76
CA THR A 49 5.67 7.60 -6.84
C THR A 49 5.82 8.27 -8.21
N ARG A 50 5.51 9.56 -8.31
CA ARG A 50 5.69 10.34 -9.55
C ARG A 50 7.14 10.32 -10.03
N ARG A 51 8.10 10.50 -9.10
CA ARG A 51 9.53 10.47 -9.42
C ARG A 51 9.96 9.11 -9.94
N ARG A 52 9.51 8.02 -9.32
CA ARG A 52 9.74 6.66 -9.81
C ARG A 52 9.28 6.51 -11.26
N LYS A 53 8.05 6.90 -11.59
CA LYS A 53 7.51 6.86 -12.97
C LYS A 53 8.36 7.65 -13.97
N VAL A 54 8.78 8.87 -13.60
CA VAL A 54 9.65 9.69 -14.47
C VAL A 54 10.99 8.99 -14.74
N TYR A 55 11.57 8.32 -13.76
CA TYR A 55 12.81 7.57 -13.93
C TYR A 55 12.64 6.34 -14.83
N GLU A 56 11.54 5.59 -14.65
CA GLU A 56 11.19 4.43 -15.48
C GLU A 56 10.99 4.84 -16.95
N ILE A 57 10.24 5.93 -17.21
CA ILE A 57 10.01 6.45 -18.57
C ILE A 57 11.30 6.95 -19.22
N ALA A 58 12.20 7.55 -18.44
CA ALA A 58 13.38 8.22 -18.99
C ALA A 58 14.41 7.26 -19.60
N ALA A 59 14.31 5.94 -19.40
CA ALA A 59 15.10 4.82 -19.99
C ALA A 59 16.64 4.96 -20.02
N LYS A 60 17.20 6.07 -19.52
CA LYS A 60 18.61 6.48 -19.58
C LYS A 60 19.26 6.61 -18.21
N HIS A 61 18.52 6.30 -17.14
CA HIS A 61 19.04 6.32 -15.78
C HIS A 61 19.27 4.88 -15.32
N ALA A 62 20.33 4.67 -14.53
CA ALA A 62 20.57 3.39 -13.86
C ALA A 62 19.33 2.97 -13.07
N ALA A 63 19.09 1.65 -12.96
CA ALA A 63 17.96 1.15 -12.20
C ALA A 63 17.94 1.74 -10.79
N GLN A 64 16.75 2.12 -10.32
CA GLN A 64 16.60 2.74 -9.01
C GLN A 64 17.07 1.75 -7.92
N HIS A 65 17.91 2.22 -6.99
CA HIS A 65 18.36 1.38 -5.89
C HIS A 65 17.18 0.80 -5.10
N GLY A 66 17.20 -0.52 -4.86
CA GLY A 66 16.10 -1.25 -4.21
C GLY A 66 14.96 -1.68 -5.15
N SER A 67 15.06 -1.43 -6.46
CA SER A 67 14.09 -1.94 -7.46
C SER A 67 14.45 -3.36 -7.95
N LEU A 68 13.49 -4.05 -8.56
CA LEU A 68 13.73 -5.33 -9.25
C LEU A 68 14.68 -5.16 -10.44
N ALA A 69 14.60 -4.04 -11.17
CA ALA A 69 15.54 -3.76 -12.25
C ALA A 69 17.00 -3.68 -11.73
N ALA A 70 17.23 -3.09 -10.56
CA ALA A 70 18.55 -3.03 -9.95
C ALA A 70 19.03 -4.42 -9.49
N LEU A 71 18.11 -5.29 -9.07
CA LEU A 71 18.41 -6.69 -8.76
C LEU A 71 18.86 -7.45 -10.02
N ILE A 72 18.20 -7.22 -11.17
CA ILE A 72 18.61 -7.83 -12.43
C ILE A 72 19.96 -7.29 -12.90
N GLU A 73 20.20 -5.98 -12.81
CA GLU A 73 21.52 -5.40 -13.10
C GLU A 73 22.61 -6.04 -12.22
N PHE A 74 22.31 -6.28 -10.94
CA PHE A 74 23.21 -6.98 -10.03
C PHE A 74 23.49 -8.43 -10.49
N PHE A 75 22.47 -9.18 -10.93
CA PHE A 75 22.67 -10.53 -11.47
C PHE A 75 23.57 -10.52 -12.71
N GLN A 76 23.38 -9.55 -13.61
CA GLN A 76 24.19 -9.40 -14.82
C GLN A 76 25.63 -9.01 -14.51
N GLN A 77 25.85 -8.04 -13.62
CA GLN A 77 27.19 -7.58 -13.22
C GLN A 77 28.02 -8.68 -12.55
N ASN A 78 27.35 -9.61 -11.85
CA ASN A 78 27.99 -10.75 -11.20
C ASN A 78 27.99 -12.02 -12.07
N CYS A 79 27.57 -11.93 -13.33
CA CYS A 79 27.53 -13.04 -14.29
C CYS A 79 26.79 -14.28 -13.75
N LEU A 80 25.69 -14.10 -13.01
CA LEU A 80 24.90 -15.22 -12.51
C LEU A 80 24.21 -15.94 -13.68
N ASP A 81 24.42 -17.25 -13.77
CA ASP A 81 23.77 -18.10 -14.76
C ASP A 81 22.32 -18.39 -14.36
N ALA A 82 21.51 -18.75 -15.37
CA ALA A 82 20.09 -19.02 -15.16
C ALA A 82 19.84 -20.18 -14.17
N ALA A 83 20.71 -21.20 -14.16
CA ALA A 83 20.59 -22.33 -13.25
C ALA A 83 20.79 -21.90 -11.77
N THR A 84 21.70 -20.97 -11.52
CA THR A 84 21.89 -20.39 -10.18
C THR A 84 20.70 -19.52 -9.80
N ILE A 85 20.22 -18.67 -10.71
CA ILE A 85 19.04 -17.83 -10.45
C ILE A 85 17.81 -18.68 -10.14
N GLN A 86 17.52 -19.71 -10.94
CA GLN A 86 16.39 -20.61 -10.68
C GLN A 86 16.49 -21.28 -9.31
N ARG A 87 17.70 -21.68 -8.90
CA ARG A 87 17.93 -22.29 -7.59
C ARG A 87 17.65 -21.30 -6.46
N LEU A 88 18.07 -20.04 -6.61
CA LEU A 88 17.78 -18.98 -5.64
C LEU A 88 16.29 -18.69 -5.57
N LEU A 89 15.61 -18.58 -6.71
CA LEU A 89 14.16 -18.38 -6.78
C LEU A 89 13.39 -19.50 -6.08
N ASN A 90 13.82 -20.76 -6.26
CA ASN A 90 13.22 -21.92 -5.60
C ASN A 90 13.42 -21.96 -4.08
N GLN A 91 14.36 -21.17 -3.55
CA GLN A 91 14.66 -21.09 -2.10
C GLN A 91 14.18 -19.79 -1.47
N LEU A 92 13.79 -18.79 -2.28
CA LEU A 92 13.36 -17.51 -1.80
C LEU A 92 12.03 -17.65 -1.05
N SER A 93 12.00 -17.16 0.18
CA SER A 93 10.80 -17.10 1.00
C SER A 93 10.83 -15.85 1.86
N ILE A 94 9.77 -15.07 1.77
CA ILE A 94 9.57 -13.80 2.46
C ILE A 94 8.18 -13.85 3.10
N GLU A 95 8.12 -13.74 4.42
CA GLU A 95 6.86 -13.70 5.17
C GLU A 95 6.64 -12.31 5.77
N LEU A 96 5.58 -11.65 5.30
CA LEU A 96 5.13 -10.36 5.83
C LEU A 96 4.06 -10.58 6.90
N VAL A 97 4.42 -10.39 8.17
CA VAL A 97 3.50 -10.62 9.29
C VAL A 97 2.94 -9.30 9.79
N PHE A 98 1.63 -9.11 9.64
CA PHE A 98 0.91 -7.96 10.18
C PHE A 98 0.76 -8.05 11.70
N THR A 99 1.11 -6.99 12.40
CA THR A 99 0.94 -6.84 13.84
C THR A 99 -0.02 -5.70 14.14
N ALA A 100 -0.73 -5.79 15.27
CA ALA A 100 -1.52 -4.65 15.74
C ALA A 100 -0.55 -3.57 16.23
N HIS A 101 -0.78 -2.31 15.84
CA HIS A 101 0.05 -1.21 16.35
C HIS A 101 -0.59 -0.65 17.63
N PRO A 102 0.10 -0.69 18.79
CA PRO A 102 -0.52 -0.36 20.09
C PRO A 102 -0.91 1.11 20.27
N THR A 103 -0.38 2.03 19.45
CA THR A 103 -0.54 3.49 19.61
C THR A 103 -0.88 4.24 18.31
N GLU A 104 -0.69 3.64 17.14
CA GLU A 104 -0.83 4.29 15.83
C GLU A 104 -1.85 3.59 14.93
N ALA A 105 -2.96 3.14 15.51
CA ALA A 105 -4.09 2.68 14.70
C ALA A 105 -4.74 3.90 14.02
N THR A 106 -4.10 4.38 12.96
CA THR A 106 -4.61 5.46 12.12
C THR A 106 -5.99 5.03 11.63
N ARG A 107 -7.01 5.82 11.97
CA ARG A 107 -8.40 5.48 11.70
C ARG A 107 -8.59 5.20 10.21
N ARG A 108 -9.30 4.12 9.84
CA ARG A 108 -9.59 3.75 8.43
C ARG A 108 -10.04 4.95 7.59
N SER A 109 -10.85 5.82 8.18
CA SER A 109 -11.37 7.02 7.54
C SER A 109 -10.28 8.00 7.09
N LEU A 110 -9.18 8.11 7.83
CA LEU A 110 -8.03 8.95 7.46
C LEU A 110 -7.25 8.31 6.33
N ILE A 111 -6.97 7.01 6.40
CA ILE A 111 -6.28 6.27 5.34
C ILE A 111 -7.03 6.39 4.01
N ILE A 112 -8.35 6.15 4.01
CA ILE A 112 -9.19 6.29 2.81
C ILE A 112 -9.11 7.72 2.24
N LYS A 113 -9.13 8.75 3.09
CA LYS A 113 -9.03 10.15 2.64
C LYS A 113 -7.66 10.47 2.06
N SER A 114 -6.58 9.98 2.68
CA SER A 114 -5.21 10.12 2.18
C SER A 114 -5.04 9.39 0.84
N SER A 115 -5.52 8.17 0.69
CA SER A 115 -5.49 7.44 -0.59
C SER A 115 -6.26 8.20 -1.67
N ARG A 116 -7.48 8.68 -1.36
CA ARG A 116 -8.25 9.48 -2.31
C ARG A 116 -7.55 10.78 -2.69
N LEU A 117 -6.89 11.45 -1.73
CA LEU A 117 -6.11 12.64 -2.03
C LEU A 117 -4.93 12.32 -2.95
N ALA A 118 -4.25 11.19 -2.74
CA ALA A 118 -3.16 10.76 -3.62
C ALA A 118 -3.65 10.52 -5.07
N GLU A 119 -4.80 9.87 -5.26
CA GLU A 119 -5.43 9.71 -6.59
C GLU A 119 -5.74 11.06 -7.25
N LEU A 120 -6.24 12.03 -6.48
CA LEU A 120 -6.55 13.37 -6.99
C LEU A 120 -5.27 14.14 -7.37
N LEU A 121 -4.18 13.96 -6.61
CA LEU A 121 -2.87 14.54 -6.94
C LEU A 121 -2.30 13.91 -8.23
N GLU A 122 -2.50 12.62 -8.43
CA GLU A 122 -2.08 11.94 -9.66
C GLU A 122 -2.89 12.43 -10.87
N ALA A 123 -4.21 12.62 -10.73
CA ALA A 123 -5.01 13.27 -11.75
C ALA A 123 -4.58 14.72 -12.00
N TYR A 124 -4.12 15.43 -10.96
CA TYR A 124 -3.63 16.81 -11.07
C TYR A 124 -2.35 16.91 -11.90
N ASP A 125 -1.47 15.92 -11.83
CA ASP A 125 -0.27 15.88 -12.69
C ASP A 125 -0.60 15.84 -14.19
N HIS A 126 -1.79 15.36 -14.54
CA HIS A 126 -2.33 15.32 -15.91
C HIS A 126 -3.29 16.47 -16.21
N ALA A 127 -3.37 17.48 -15.32
CA ALA A 127 -4.29 18.60 -15.50
C ALA A 127 -4.09 19.35 -16.82
N GLY A 128 -2.89 19.30 -17.42
CA GLY A 128 -2.59 19.84 -18.74
C GLY A 128 -3.58 19.40 -19.84
N GLU A 129 -4.06 18.17 -19.76
CA GLU A 129 -4.95 17.53 -20.73
C GLU A 129 -6.44 17.73 -20.41
N MET A 130 -6.74 18.31 -19.24
CA MET A 130 -8.10 18.53 -18.77
C MET A 130 -8.71 19.84 -19.31
N THR A 131 -10.02 19.80 -19.58
CA THR A 131 -10.85 21.00 -19.80
C THR A 131 -10.92 21.87 -18.54
N LEU A 132 -11.27 23.15 -18.70
CA LEU A 132 -11.44 24.07 -17.57
C LEU A 132 -12.45 23.55 -16.53
N ARG A 133 -13.56 22.96 -16.99
CA ARG A 133 -14.58 22.37 -16.11
C ARG A 133 -14.03 21.20 -15.30
N GLN A 134 -13.24 20.32 -15.93
CA GLN A 134 -12.61 19.19 -15.24
C GLN A 134 -11.58 19.66 -14.20
N ARG A 135 -10.78 20.68 -14.51
CA ARG A 135 -9.83 21.26 -13.54
C ARG A 135 -10.53 21.88 -12.34
N GLN A 136 -11.61 22.63 -12.56
CA GLN A 136 -12.42 23.19 -11.47
C GLN A 136 -13.03 22.10 -10.60
N HIS A 137 -13.55 21.03 -11.21
CA HIS A 137 -14.07 19.88 -10.46
C HIS A 137 -12.98 19.19 -9.65
N LEU A 138 -11.79 18.96 -10.23
CA LEU A 138 -10.66 18.36 -9.53
C LEU A 138 -10.22 19.19 -8.32
N GLN A 139 -10.10 20.51 -8.50
CA GLN A 139 -9.79 21.44 -7.40
C GLN A 139 -10.84 21.35 -6.29
N HIS A 140 -12.12 21.35 -6.65
CA HIS A 140 -13.21 21.24 -5.67
C HIS A 140 -13.17 19.91 -4.92
N GLU A 141 -12.84 18.82 -5.59
CA GLU A 141 -12.68 17.51 -4.93
C GLU A 141 -11.50 17.49 -3.95
N ILE A 142 -10.37 18.12 -4.29
CA ILE A 142 -9.23 18.25 -3.36
C ILE A 142 -9.65 19.06 -2.13
N GLU A 143 -10.27 20.23 -2.32
CA GLU A 143 -10.77 21.07 -1.23
C GLU A 143 -11.78 20.34 -0.34
N ARG A 144 -12.68 19.55 -0.96
CA ARG A 144 -13.64 18.70 -0.25
C ARG A 144 -12.94 17.67 0.62
N ILE A 145 -11.92 16.99 0.11
CA ILE A 145 -11.16 16.00 0.90
C ILE A 145 -10.39 16.65 2.04
N VAL A 146 -9.73 17.79 1.80
CA VAL A 146 -9.03 18.57 2.85
C VAL A 146 -10.02 19.02 3.94
N THR A 147 -11.20 19.50 3.54
CA THR A 147 -12.27 19.88 4.47
C THR A 147 -12.75 18.68 5.28
N LEU A 148 -12.90 17.51 4.65
CA LEU A 148 -13.28 16.29 5.34
C LEU A 148 -12.19 15.82 6.31
N LEU A 149 -10.91 15.95 5.98
CA LEU A 149 -9.81 15.68 6.91
C LEU A 149 -9.89 16.60 8.13
N TRP A 150 -10.09 17.91 7.92
CA TRP A 150 -10.28 18.87 9.00
C TRP A 150 -11.48 18.55 9.90
N ARG A 151 -12.59 18.11 9.32
CA ARG A 151 -13.84 17.75 10.03
C ARG A 151 -13.85 16.33 10.59
N THR A 152 -12.84 15.51 10.31
CA THR A 152 -12.75 14.15 10.83
C THR A 152 -11.86 14.14 12.05
N ASP A 153 -12.37 13.59 13.14
CA ASP A 153 -11.57 13.44 14.35
C ASP A 153 -10.47 12.39 14.14
N SER A 154 -9.23 12.83 14.33
CA SER A 154 -8.03 12.00 14.28
C SER A 154 -7.80 11.22 15.57
N VAL A 155 -8.37 11.68 16.69
CA VAL A 155 -8.24 11.03 17.99
C VAL A 155 -9.32 9.95 18.14
N LEU A 156 -8.89 8.76 18.52
CA LEU A 156 -9.80 7.68 18.91
C LEU A 156 -10.26 7.92 20.35
N HIS A 157 -11.50 8.39 20.52
CA HIS A 157 -12.11 8.60 21.84
C HIS A 157 -12.47 7.29 22.58
N VAL A 158 -12.37 6.15 21.89
CA VAL A 158 -12.69 4.83 22.43
C VAL A 158 -11.57 3.87 22.07
N ARG A 159 -11.18 3.02 23.01
CA ARG A 159 -10.22 1.94 22.78
C ARG A 159 -10.76 1.01 21.68
N LEU A 160 -9.93 0.73 20.68
CA LEU A 160 -10.27 -0.20 19.61
C LEU A 160 -10.59 -1.58 20.20
N GLN A 161 -11.66 -2.18 19.70
CA GLN A 161 -11.95 -3.57 19.99
C GLN A 161 -11.02 -4.45 19.14
N PRO A 162 -10.67 -5.67 19.60
CA PRO A 162 -9.88 -6.61 18.78
C PRO A 162 -10.45 -6.81 17.37
N LEU A 163 -11.78 -6.79 17.24
CA LEU A 163 -12.47 -6.87 15.96
C LEU A 163 -12.18 -5.69 15.02
N ASP A 164 -12.01 -4.49 15.56
CA ASP A 164 -11.67 -3.31 14.75
C ASP A 164 -10.25 -3.44 14.21
N GLU A 165 -9.30 -3.91 15.02
CA GLU A 165 -7.93 -4.18 14.59
C GLU A 165 -7.88 -5.27 13.51
N ILE A 166 -8.64 -6.37 13.69
CA ILE A 166 -8.75 -7.43 12.67
C ILE A 166 -9.23 -6.84 11.33
N LYS A 167 -10.28 -6.01 11.35
CA LYS A 167 -10.81 -5.35 10.15
C LYS A 167 -9.81 -4.38 9.53
N MET A 168 -9.01 -3.69 10.36
CA MET A 168 -7.94 -2.82 9.88
C MET A 168 -6.84 -3.61 9.18
N GLY A 169 -6.38 -4.73 9.76
CA GLY A 169 -5.40 -5.60 9.10
C GLY A 169 -5.90 -6.14 7.76
N LEU A 170 -7.16 -6.58 7.73
CA LEU A 170 -7.83 -7.03 6.51
C LEU A 170 -7.90 -5.96 5.43
N TYR A 171 -8.15 -4.69 5.79
CA TYR A 171 -8.17 -3.59 4.83
C TYR A 171 -6.85 -3.49 4.04
N TYR A 172 -5.69 -3.60 4.70
CA TYR A 172 -4.39 -3.57 4.00
C TYR A 172 -4.20 -4.78 3.07
N LEU A 173 -4.62 -5.96 3.50
CA LEU A 173 -4.57 -7.17 2.70
C LEU A 173 -5.45 -7.04 1.44
N GLU A 174 -6.68 -6.58 1.60
CA GLU A 174 -7.70 -6.50 0.55
C GLU A 174 -7.43 -5.39 -0.47
N GLU A 175 -7.10 -4.19 0.00
CA GLU A 175 -7.12 -2.98 -0.83
C GLU A 175 -5.75 -2.69 -1.44
N ILE A 176 -4.67 -3.19 -0.82
CA ILE A 176 -3.30 -2.89 -1.23
C ILE A 176 -2.63 -4.17 -1.72
N LEU A 177 -2.44 -5.15 -0.83
CA LEU A 177 -1.61 -6.32 -1.17
C LEU A 177 -2.25 -7.25 -2.20
N TYR A 178 -3.57 -7.39 -2.21
CA TYR A 178 -4.26 -8.27 -3.18
C TYR A 178 -3.93 -7.92 -4.64
N ASN A 179 -3.77 -6.62 -4.95
CA ASN A 179 -3.42 -6.16 -6.30
C ASN A 179 -1.90 -5.99 -6.47
N ALA A 180 -1.21 -5.46 -5.45
CA ALA A 180 0.22 -5.16 -5.53
C ALA A 180 1.10 -6.42 -5.62
N ILE A 181 0.69 -7.52 -5.00
CA ILE A 181 1.47 -8.77 -5.05
C ILE A 181 1.53 -9.30 -6.50
N PRO A 182 0.41 -9.56 -7.21
CA PRO A 182 0.46 -9.96 -8.61
C PRO A 182 1.28 -9.02 -9.50
N GLU A 183 1.16 -7.70 -9.31
CA GLU A 183 1.95 -6.71 -10.06
C GLU A 183 3.46 -6.88 -9.85
N LEU A 184 3.89 -7.13 -8.61
CA LEU A 184 5.30 -7.40 -8.30
C LEU A 184 5.82 -8.66 -9.00
N TYR A 185 5.03 -9.74 -9.03
CA TYR A 185 5.43 -10.97 -9.72
C TYR A 185 5.51 -10.75 -11.23
N ASN A 186 4.53 -10.07 -11.82
CA ASN A 186 4.54 -9.74 -13.24
C ASN A 186 5.77 -8.89 -13.61
N GLU A 187 6.06 -7.84 -12.83
CA GLU A 187 7.27 -7.00 -13.05
C GLU A 187 8.54 -7.86 -12.99
N PHE A 188 8.63 -8.79 -12.03
CA PHE A 188 9.82 -9.62 -11.88
C PHE A 188 9.97 -10.64 -13.02
N GLU A 189 8.89 -11.30 -13.40
CA GLU A 189 8.86 -12.26 -14.51
C GLU A 189 9.18 -11.59 -15.84
N GLU A 190 8.62 -10.41 -16.10
CA GLU A 190 8.92 -9.60 -17.29
C GLU A 190 10.41 -9.26 -17.36
N LEU A 191 10.98 -8.74 -16.27
CA LEU A 191 12.40 -8.40 -16.20
C LEU A 191 13.30 -9.64 -16.40
N LEU A 192 12.96 -10.77 -15.80
CA LEU A 192 13.70 -12.02 -16.02
C LEU A 192 13.59 -12.50 -17.47
N SER A 193 12.42 -12.41 -18.09
CA SER A 193 12.21 -12.82 -19.48
C SER A 193 13.02 -11.97 -20.48
N VAL A 194 13.15 -10.67 -20.22
CA VAL A 194 13.92 -9.74 -21.07
C VAL A 194 15.42 -9.98 -20.95
N HIS A 195 15.91 -10.20 -19.73
CA HIS A 195 17.35 -10.29 -19.46
C HIS A 195 17.91 -11.72 -19.53
N TYR A 196 17.05 -12.74 -19.40
CA TYR A 196 17.39 -14.17 -19.51
C TYR A 196 16.46 -14.90 -20.51
N PRO A 197 16.32 -14.44 -21.77
CA PRO A 197 15.28 -14.90 -22.70
C PRO A 197 15.41 -16.37 -23.15
N GLN A 198 16.62 -16.93 -23.04
CA GLN A 198 16.88 -18.35 -23.37
C GLN A 198 16.61 -19.27 -22.17
N ALA A 199 16.45 -18.71 -20.98
CA ALA A 199 16.13 -19.46 -19.78
C ALA A 199 14.63 -19.35 -19.53
N GLN A 200 13.95 -20.49 -19.50
CA GLN A 200 12.56 -20.57 -19.04
C GLN A 200 12.54 -20.52 -17.51
N LEU A 201 12.93 -19.37 -16.95
CA LEU A 201 12.90 -19.15 -15.52
C LEU A 201 11.45 -19.12 -15.05
N THR A 202 11.19 -19.77 -13.92
CA THR A 202 9.91 -19.73 -13.23
C THR A 202 10.11 -19.01 -11.91
N VAL A 203 9.19 -18.13 -11.55
CA VAL A 203 9.20 -17.41 -10.27
C VAL A 203 8.18 -18.10 -9.35
N PRO A 204 8.62 -18.96 -8.42
CA PRO A 204 7.71 -19.60 -7.47
C PRO A 204 7.11 -18.54 -6.54
N PRO A 205 5.94 -18.81 -5.92
CA PRO A 205 5.41 -17.94 -4.89
C PRO A 205 6.40 -17.88 -3.72
N PHE A 206 7.11 -16.76 -3.60
CA PHE A 206 8.11 -16.52 -2.57
C PHE A 206 7.60 -15.58 -1.47
N LEU A 207 6.59 -14.77 -1.76
CA LEU A 207 6.00 -13.80 -0.83
C LEU A 207 4.72 -14.36 -0.21
N HIS A 208 4.70 -14.47 1.11
CA HIS A 208 3.55 -14.90 1.89
C HIS A 208 3.17 -13.82 2.92
N THR A 209 1.89 -13.78 3.27
CA THR A 209 1.38 -12.86 4.30
C THR A 209 0.88 -13.65 5.49
N GLY A 210 1.18 -13.15 6.69
CA GLY A 210 0.68 -13.66 7.96
C GLY A 210 0.09 -12.52 8.79
N SER A 211 -0.61 -12.84 9.87
CA SER A 211 -1.12 -11.83 10.79
C SER A 211 -1.17 -12.37 12.22
N TRP A 212 -0.69 -11.57 13.15
CA TRP A 212 -0.86 -11.78 14.59
C TRP A 212 -2.14 -11.12 15.12
N ILE A 213 -2.77 -10.28 14.33
CA ILE A 213 -3.95 -9.50 14.73
C ILE A 213 -5.12 -10.45 14.99
N GLY A 214 -5.65 -10.42 16.22
CA GLY A 214 -6.75 -11.27 16.68
C GLY A 214 -6.31 -12.63 17.22
N GLY A 215 -5.03 -13.00 17.08
CA GLY A 215 -4.45 -14.26 17.58
C GLY A 215 -3.41 -14.08 18.68
N ASP A 216 -2.67 -12.97 18.69
CA ASP A 216 -1.66 -12.68 19.70
C ASP A 216 -2.29 -12.28 21.04
N GLN A 217 -2.09 -13.14 22.05
CA GLN A 217 -2.63 -12.98 23.40
C GLN A 217 -1.63 -12.37 24.37
N ASP A 218 -0.39 -12.12 23.94
CA ASP A 218 0.65 -11.65 24.86
C ASP A 218 0.28 -10.28 25.46
N GLY A 219 0.09 -10.25 26.77
CA GLY A 219 -0.30 -9.05 27.51
C GLY A 219 -1.69 -8.48 27.18
N ASN A 220 -2.52 -9.13 26.37
CA ASN A 220 -3.84 -8.61 25.96
C ASN A 220 -5.00 -9.51 26.41
N PRO A 221 -5.69 -9.19 27.53
CA PRO A 221 -6.80 -10.00 28.04
C PRO A 221 -8.05 -9.98 27.16
N HIS A 222 -8.10 -9.13 26.13
CA HIS A 222 -9.23 -9.03 25.22
C HIS A 222 -9.09 -9.94 23.99
N VAL A 223 -7.93 -10.58 23.81
CA VAL A 223 -7.69 -11.53 22.72
C VAL A 223 -7.76 -12.95 23.29
N GLY A 224 -8.50 -13.82 22.60
CA GLY A 224 -8.75 -15.19 23.03
C GLY A 224 -9.19 -16.10 21.88
N PRO A 225 -9.69 -17.30 22.19
CA PRO A 225 -10.14 -18.26 21.17
C PRO A 225 -11.21 -17.70 20.22
N GLU A 226 -12.16 -16.92 20.75
CA GLU A 226 -13.24 -16.32 19.96
C GLU A 226 -12.73 -15.26 18.97
N THR A 227 -11.77 -14.41 19.38
CA THR A 227 -11.18 -13.41 18.48
C THR A 227 -10.35 -14.06 17.39
N LEU A 228 -9.63 -15.14 17.71
CA LEU A 228 -8.86 -15.91 16.73
C LEU A 228 -9.79 -16.56 15.70
N LEU A 229 -10.87 -17.22 16.16
CA LEU A 229 -11.86 -17.83 15.28
C LEU A 229 -12.52 -16.77 14.38
N GLN A 230 -12.85 -15.61 14.95
CA GLN A 230 -13.42 -14.50 14.20
C GLN A 230 -12.44 -13.94 13.16
N ALA A 231 -11.16 -13.80 13.50
CA ALA A 231 -10.12 -13.37 12.57
C ALA A 231 -10.00 -14.33 11.39
N LEU A 232 -9.89 -15.63 11.66
CA LEU A 232 -9.81 -16.68 10.63
C LEU A 232 -11.05 -16.71 9.75
N TRP A 233 -12.25 -16.58 10.34
CA TRP A 233 -13.50 -16.57 9.60
C TRP A 233 -13.60 -15.37 8.67
N LEU A 234 -13.25 -14.16 9.16
CA LEU A 234 -13.24 -12.95 8.35
C LEU A 234 -12.22 -13.05 7.22
N GLN A 235 -10.98 -13.46 7.49
CA GLN A 235 -9.94 -13.67 6.47
C GLN A 235 -10.42 -14.62 5.37
N ARG A 236 -10.99 -15.77 5.75
CA ARG A 236 -11.53 -16.75 4.80
C ARG A 236 -12.69 -16.18 3.98
N ALA A 237 -13.64 -15.50 4.62
CA ALA A 237 -14.78 -14.93 3.93
C ALA A 237 -14.33 -13.90 2.87
N ARG A 238 -13.35 -13.08 3.21
CA ARG A 238 -12.85 -12.01 2.35
C ARG A 238 -12.07 -12.54 1.16
N VAL A 239 -11.14 -13.48 1.36
CA VAL A 239 -10.39 -14.05 0.23
C VAL A 239 -11.31 -14.77 -0.76
N ILE A 240 -12.36 -15.46 -0.29
CA ILE A 240 -13.36 -16.09 -1.16
C ILE A 240 -14.14 -15.04 -1.95
N GLU A 241 -14.54 -13.94 -1.32
CA GLU A 241 -15.25 -12.85 -2.00
C GLU A 241 -14.40 -12.23 -3.11
N HIS A 242 -13.10 -12.00 -2.84
CA HIS A 242 -12.15 -11.51 -3.82
C HIS A 242 -11.96 -12.48 -5.00
N TYR A 243 -11.74 -13.77 -4.74
CA TYR A 243 -11.61 -14.77 -5.80
C TYR A 243 -12.87 -14.88 -6.64
N ARG A 244 -14.06 -14.84 -6.02
CA ARG A 244 -15.31 -14.84 -6.77
C ARG A 244 -15.40 -13.63 -7.69
N ALA A 245 -15.12 -12.43 -7.19
CA ALA A 245 -15.14 -11.20 -8.00
C ALA A 245 -14.11 -11.26 -9.15
N SER A 246 -12.91 -11.79 -8.91
CA SER A 246 -11.90 -11.99 -9.96
C SER A 246 -12.38 -12.98 -11.03
N ILE A 247 -12.96 -14.12 -10.63
CA ILE A 247 -13.48 -15.14 -11.56
C ILE A 247 -14.66 -14.58 -12.37
N GLU A 248 -15.57 -13.83 -11.73
CA GLU A 248 -16.70 -13.19 -12.43
C GLU A 248 -16.22 -12.20 -13.51
N LYS A 249 -15.17 -11.41 -13.22
CA LYS A 249 -14.56 -10.53 -14.22
C LYS A 249 -13.92 -11.31 -15.37
N LEU A 250 -13.15 -12.36 -15.05
CA LEU A 250 -12.55 -13.22 -16.07
C LEU A 250 -13.62 -13.89 -16.94
N ALA A 251 -14.72 -14.37 -16.36
CA ALA A 251 -15.81 -14.96 -17.11
C ALA A 251 -16.50 -13.98 -18.08
N GLN A 252 -16.51 -12.68 -17.77
CA GLN A 252 -17.02 -11.64 -18.66
C GLN A 252 -16.02 -11.28 -19.77
N GLU A 253 -14.72 -11.30 -19.46
CA GLU A 253 -13.64 -10.95 -20.39
C GLU A 253 -13.36 -12.08 -21.40
N TYR A 254 -13.28 -13.32 -20.91
CA TYR A 254 -12.96 -14.50 -21.70
C TYR A 254 -14.19 -15.03 -22.45
N SER A 255 -14.46 -14.39 -23.58
CA SER A 255 -15.58 -14.69 -24.50
C SER A 255 -15.15 -15.46 -25.76
N GLN A 256 -13.95 -16.06 -25.75
CA GLN A 256 -13.37 -16.71 -26.91
C GLN A 256 -14.26 -17.88 -27.39
N SER A 257 -14.43 -17.97 -28.71
CA SER A 257 -15.21 -19.03 -29.35
C SER A 257 -14.30 -20.12 -29.89
N LEU A 258 -14.74 -21.38 -29.77
CA LEU A 258 -14.12 -22.53 -30.43
C LEU A 258 -14.08 -22.39 -31.97
N ASN A 259 -14.86 -21.47 -32.55
CA ASN A 259 -14.77 -21.14 -33.97
C ASN A 259 -13.47 -20.40 -34.36
N TYR A 260 -12.81 -19.73 -33.41
CA TYR A 260 -11.64 -18.88 -33.68
C TYR A 260 -10.40 -19.26 -32.85
N CYS A 261 -10.53 -20.08 -31.81
CA CYS A 261 -9.44 -20.51 -30.97
C CYS A 261 -9.56 -22.00 -30.63
N ALA A 262 -8.42 -22.68 -30.50
CA ALA A 262 -8.36 -24.03 -29.95
C ALA A 262 -8.18 -23.96 -28.43
N ILE A 263 -8.77 -24.92 -27.71
CA ILE A 263 -8.52 -25.14 -26.29
C ILE A 263 -7.72 -26.42 -26.10
N THR A 264 -7.06 -26.55 -24.96
CA THR A 264 -6.37 -27.80 -24.59
C THR A 264 -7.41 -28.86 -24.23
N SER A 265 -7.07 -30.15 -24.42
CA SER A 265 -7.95 -31.25 -24.03
C SER A 265 -8.27 -31.23 -22.53
N VAL A 266 -7.29 -30.82 -21.70
CA VAL A 266 -7.46 -30.65 -20.25
C VAL A 266 -8.53 -29.61 -19.92
N LEU A 267 -8.55 -28.49 -20.64
CA LEU A 267 -9.58 -27.46 -20.44
C LEU A 267 -10.95 -27.95 -20.91
N GLU A 268 -11.01 -28.64 -22.06
CA GLU A 268 -12.25 -29.23 -22.59
C GLU A 268 -12.88 -30.22 -21.60
N GLU A 269 -12.08 -31.11 -21.02
CA GLU A 269 -12.53 -32.07 -19.99
C GLU A 269 -13.02 -31.39 -18.70
N SER A 270 -12.47 -30.23 -18.34
CA SER A 270 -12.84 -29.54 -17.10
C SER A 270 -14.19 -28.81 -17.14
N ILE A 271 -14.74 -28.61 -18.33
CA ILE A 271 -15.99 -27.86 -18.57
C ILE A 271 -17.22 -28.80 -18.55
N VAL A 272 -17.00 -30.11 -18.73
CA VAL A 272 -18.04 -31.16 -18.84
C VAL A 272 -18.30 -31.82 -17.50
#